data_AF-A0A136A278-F1
#
_entry.id   AF-A0A136A278-F1
#
_cell.length_a   1.000
_cell.length_b   1.000
_cell.length_c   1.000
_cell.angle_alpha   90.00
_cell.angle_beta   90.00
_cell.angle_gamma   90.00
#
_symmetry.space_group_name_H-M   'P 1'
#
loop_
_entity.id
_entity.type
_entity.pdbx_description
1 polymer ?
#
loop_
_entity_poly.entity_id
_entity_poly.type
_entity_poly.pdbx_seq_one_letter_code
_entity_poly.pdbx_strand_id
1 'polypeptide(L)'
;MNMKSDIYQQLKGILVNYFELPENMITPETDLYEELELDSIDAIDLMVKLRELTDLDIEPDSFKQIRTVGDVVDELQQLMEA
;
A
#
# COMPACT_ATOMS: atom_id res chain seq x y z
N MET A 1 9.26 18.09 -3.32
CA MET A 1 9.61 16.69 -3.02
C MET A 1 8.37 15.87 -3.38
N ASN A 2 8.51 14.77 -4.12
CA ASN A 2 7.36 14.06 -4.69
C ASN A 2 6.65 13.22 -3.61
N MET A 3 5.42 13.59 -3.26
CA MET A 3 4.56 12.88 -2.30
C MET A 3 4.44 11.38 -2.64
N LYS A 4 4.19 11.08 -3.93
CA LYS A 4 4.08 9.72 -4.46
C LYS A 4 5.30 8.84 -4.15
N SER A 5 6.50 9.42 -4.21
CA SER A 5 7.73 8.70 -3.92
C SER A 5 7.86 8.38 -2.44
N ASP A 6 7.46 9.30 -1.56
CA ASP A 6 7.50 9.07 -0.11
C ASP A 6 6.54 7.95 0.31
N ILE A 7 5.29 8.03 -0.14
CA ILE A 7 4.27 6.98 0.07
C ILE A 7 4.78 5.63 -0.40
N TYR A 8 5.29 5.56 -1.63
CA TYR A 8 5.78 4.31 -2.18
C TYR A 8 6.96 3.75 -1.38
N GLN A 9 7.87 4.60 -0.89
CA GLN A 9 8.97 4.15 -0.03
C GLN A 9 8.46 3.61 1.31
N GLN A 10 7.47 4.27 1.94
CA GLN A 10 6.86 3.79 3.17
C GLN A 10 6.12 2.46 2.94
N LEU A 11 5.26 2.40 1.93
CA LEU A 11 4.53 1.20 1.53
C LEU A 11 5.48 0.03 1.25
N LYS A 12 6.52 0.27 0.44
CA LYS A 12 7.55 -0.71 0.13
C LYS A 12 8.26 -1.16 1.40
N GLY A 13 8.57 -0.25 2.31
CA GLY A 13 9.14 -0.59 3.62
C GLY A 13 8.23 -1.53 4.43
N ILE A 14 6.92 -1.30 4.44
CA ILE A 14 5.98 -2.15 5.16
C ILE A 14 5.93 -3.54 4.52
N LEU A 15 5.73 -3.61 3.20
CA LEU A 15 5.68 -4.87 2.46
C LEU A 15 6.97 -5.69 2.61
N VAL A 16 8.15 -5.06 2.59
CA VAL A 16 9.42 -5.78 2.77
C VAL A 16 9.65 -6.22 4.22
N ASN A 17 9.38 -5.36 5.20
CA ASN A 17 9.75 -5.66 6.60
C ASN A 17 8.67 -6.43 7.37
N TYR A 18 7.39 -6.17 7.11
CA TYR A 18 6.27 -6.78 7.82
C TYR A 18 5.73 -8.00 7.08
N PHE A 19 5.65 -7.92 5.76
CA PHE A 19 5.16 -9.02 4.92
C PHE A 19 6.30 -9.89 4.37
N GLU A 20 7.56 -9.57 4.70
CA GLU A 20 8.76 -10.30 4.26
C GLU A 20 8.82 -10.46 2.72
N LEU A 21 8.24 -9.51 1.99
CA LEU A 21 8.13 -9.58 0.54
C LEU A 21 9.41 -9.10 -0.16
N PRO A 22 9.75 -9.66 -1.32
CA PRO A 22 10.91 -9.21 -2.08
C PRO A 22 10.69 -7.80 -2.63
N GLU A 23 11.67 -6.94 -2.41
CA GLU A 23 11.60 -5.56 -2.91
C GLU A 23 11.52 -5.45 -4.44
N ASN A 24 11.97 -6.49 -5.15
CA ASN A 24 11.89 -6.61 -6.60
C ASN A 24 10.49 -6.98 -7.10
N MET A 25 9.65 -7.55 -6.23
CA MET A 25 8.25 -7.88 -6.53
C MET A 25 7.35 -6.67 -6.31
N ILE A 26 7.74 -5.70 -5.48
CA ILE A 26 6.90 -4.53 -5.18
C ILE A 26 7.00 -3.53 -6.32
N THR A 27 6.28 -3.78 -7.40
CA THR A 27 6.16 -2.85 -8.55
C THR A 27 4.76 -2.28 -8.60
N PRO A 28 4.55 -1.06 -9.16
CA PRO A 28 3.20 -0.48 -9.26
C PRO A 28 2.24 -1.34 -10.10
N GLU A 29 2.75 -2.22 -10.95
CA GLU A 29 1.95 -3.14 -11.77
C GLU A 29 1.67 -4.47 -11.04
N THR A 30 2.30 -4.71 -9.88
CA THR A 30 2.19 -5.97 -9.16
C THR A 30 0.88 -6.08 -8.42
N ASP A 31 0.24 -7.24 -8.56
CA ASP A 31 -1.00 -7.57 -7.85
C ASP A 31 -0.73 -8.03 -6.41
N LEU A 32 -1.39 -7.39 -5.45
CA LEU A 32 -1.25 -7.67 -4.02
C LEU A 32 -1.78 -9.07 -3.67
N TYR A 33 -2.84 -9.52 -4.33
CA TYR A 33 -3.50 -10.78 -4.01
C TYR A 33 -2.97 -11.94 -4.85
N GLU A 34 -2.76 -11.72 -6.15
CA GLU A 34 -2.32 -12.77 -7.08
C GLU A 34 -0.81 -12.99 -7.07
N GLU A 35 0.00 -11.92 -6.96
CA GLU A 35 1.47 -12.04 -7.03
C GLU A 35 2.15 -11.98 -5.67
N LEU A 36 1.66 -11.12 -4.77
CA LEU A 36 2.20 -11.01 -3.41
C LEU A 36 1.49 -11.95 -2.43
N GLU A 37 0.50 -12.71 -2.90
CA GLU A 37 -0.26 -13.71 -2.12
C GLU A 37 -0.82 -13.15 -0.80
N LEU A 38 -1.16 -11.85 -0.76
CA LEU A 38 -1.71 -11.23 0.44
C LEU A 38 -3.14 -11.69 0.67
N ASP A 39 -3.43 -12.15 1.88
CA ASP A 39 -4.79 -12.48 2.27
C ASP A 39 -5.60 -11.24 2.67
N SER A 40 -6.91 -11.42 2.84
CA SER A 40 -7.79 -10.34 3.35
C SER A 40 -7.38 -9.84 4.74
N ILE A 41 -6.67 -10.64 5.54
CA ILE A 41 -6.15 -10.24 6.85
C ILE A 41 -4.92 -9.35 6.69
N ASP A 42 -4.01 -9.73 5.79
CA ASP A 42 -2.79 -8.97 5.49
C ASP A 42 -3.10 -7.59 4.94
N ALA A 43 -4.10 -7.50 4.05
CA ALA A 43 -4.60 -6.24 3.53
C ALA A 43 -5.07 -5.29 4.66
N ILE A 44 -5.76 -5.81 5.67
CA ILE A 44 -6.22 -5.01 6.82
C ILE A 44 -5.03 -4.57 7.69
N ASP A 45 -4.05 -5.43 7.94
CA ASP A 45 -2.87 -5.06 8.73
C ASP A 45 -2.03 -3.98 8.01
N LEU A 46 -1.84 -4.15 6.69
CA LEU A 46 -1.17 -3.17 5.82
C LEU A 46 -1.86 -1.80 5.88
N MET A 47 -3.20 -1.78 5.77
CA MET A 47 -4.01 -0.57 5.86
C MET A 47 -3.83 0.13 7.21
N VAL A 48 -3.88 -0.62 8.32
CA VAL A 48 -3.70 -0.07 9.67
C VAL A 48 -2.29 0.51 9.81
N LYS A 49 -1.26 -0.20 9.35
CA LYS A 49 0.14 0.26 9.40
C LYS A 49 0.38 1.52 8.57
N LEU A 50 -0.17 1.58 7.36
CA LEU A 50 -0.11 2.76 6.52
C LEU A 50 -0.76 3.95 7.20
N ARG A 51 -1.99 3.80 7.70
CA ARG A 51 -2.71 4.84 8.43
C ARG A 51 -1.91 5.36 9.63
N GLU A 52 -1.29 4.48 10.42
CA GLU A 52 -0.45 4.87 11.57
C GLU A 52 0.80 5.68 11.16
N LEU A 53 1.39 5.41 9.99
CA LEU A 53 2.63 6.03 9.53
C LEU A 53 2.40 7.32 8.73
N THR A 54 1.39 7.31 7.87
CA THR A 54 1.09 8.44 6.98
C THR A 54 0.09 9.42 7.60
N ASP A 55 -0.55 9.07 8.72
CA ASP A 55 -1.66 9.83 9.34
C ASP A 55 -2.85 10.04 8.37
N LEU A 56 -3.00 9.15 7.39
CA LEU A 56 -4.05 9.22 6.37
C LEU A 56 -5.23 8.34 6.74
N ASP A 57 -6.43 8.90 6.74
CA ASP A 57 -7.66 8.12 6.96
C ASP A 57 -8.07 7.41 5.67
N ILE A 58 -7.55 6.20 5.49
CA ILE A 58 -7.88 5.34 4.36
C ILE A 58 -9.18 4.60 4.68
N GLU A 59 -10.22 4.77 3.86
CA GLU A 59 -11.46 4.04 4.06
C GLU A 59 -11.28 2.55 3.68
N PRO A 60 -11.87 1.62 4.45
CA PRO A 60 -11.78 0.20 4.15
C PRO A 60 -12.43 -0.17 2.81
N ASP A 61 -13.34 0.66 2.29
CA ASP A 61 -13.97 0.43 0.99
C ASP A 61 -13.04 0.81 -0.17
N SER A 62 -12.27 1.90 -0.05
CA SER A 62 -11.15 2.21 -0.95
C SER A 62 -10.15 1.06 -0.97
N PHE A 63 -9.81 0.53 0.20
CA PHE A 63 -8.83 -0.56 0.29
C PHE A 63 -9.31 -1.87 -0.38
N LYS A 64 -10.62 -2.12 -0.43
CA LYS A 64 -11.18 -3.26 -1.19
C LYS A 64 -11.12 -3.07 -2.70
N GLN A 65 -11.03 -1.82 -3.18
CA GLN A 65 -10.92 -1.51 -4.61
C GLN A 65 -9.48 -1.68 -5.09
N ILE A 66 -8.51 -1.49 -4.20
CA ILE A 66 -7.10 -1.69 -4.46
C ILE A 66 -6.85 -3.15 -4.84
N ARG A 67 -6.14 -3.35 -5.95
CA ARG A 67 -5.62 -4.66 -6.36
C ARG A 67 -4.12 -4.66 -6.53
N THR A 68 -3.57 -3.55 -7.00
CA THR A 68 -2.14 -3.42 -7.27
C THR A 68 -1.45 -2.52 -6.26
N VAL A 69 -0.12 -2.65 -6.14
CA VAL A 69 0.70 -1.70 -5.37
C VAL A 69 0.51 -0.27 -5.90
N GLY A 70 0.30 -0.11 -7.21
CA GLY A 70 0.04 1.17 -7.85
C GLY A 70 -1.25 1.81 -7.35
N ASP A 71 -2.34 1.04 -7.24
CA ASP A 71 -3.62 1.51 -6.69
C ASP A 71 -3.46 2.03 -5.27
N VAL A 72 -2.70 1.35 -4.41
CA VAL A 72 -2.44 1.83 -3.03
C VAL A 72 -1.81 3.20 -3.04
N VAL A 73 -0.75 3.36 -3.83
CA VAL A 73 -0.01 4.61 -3.90
C VAL A 73 -0.86 5.73 -4.48
N ASP A 74 -1.70 5.43 -5.47
CA ASP A 74 -2.58 6.41 -6.11
C ASP A 74 -3.68 6.88 -5.15
N GLU A 75 -4.37 5.96 -4.47
CA GLU A 75 -5.39 6.31 -3.47
C GLU A 75 -4.82 7.18 -2.35
N LEU A 76 -3.65 6.81 -1.83
CA LEU A 76 -2.98 7.60 -0.78
C LEU A 76 -2.57 8.99 -1.29
N GLN A 77 -2.15 9.09 -2.55
CA GLN A 77 -1.83 10.38 -3.16
C GLN A 77 -3.09 11.24 -3.28
N GLN A 78 -4.21 10.66 -3.74
CA GLN A 78 -5.48 11.35 -3.87
C GLN A 78 -5.98 11.89 -2.53
N LEU A 79 -5.87 11.10 -1.46
CA LEU A 79 -6.26 11.52 -0.10
C LEU A 79 -5.41 12.68 0.45
N MET A 80 -4.15 12.79 0.03
CA MET A 80 -3.25 13.87 0.45
C MET A 80 -3.38 15.15 -0.37
N GLU A 81 -3.81 15.04 -1.62
CA GLU A 81 -4.06 16.19 -2.50
C GLU A 81 -5.47 16.79 -2.35
N ALA A 82 -6.36 16.09 -1.65
CA ALA A 82 -7.73 16.51 -1.33
C ALA A 82 -7.80 17.44 -0.09
#